data_AF-A0A9E5Y0J3-F1
#
_entry.id   AF-A0A9E5Y0J3-F1
#
_cell.length_a   1.000
_cell.length_b   1.000
_cell.length_c   1.000
_cell.angle_alpha   90.00
_cell.angle_beta   90.00
_cell.angle_gamma   90.00
#
_symmetry.space_group_name_H-M   'P 1'
#
loop_
_entity.id
_entity.type
_entity.pdbx_description
1 polymer ?
#
loop_
_entity_poly.entity_id
_entity_poly.type
_entity_poly.pdbx_seq_one_letter_code
_entity_poly.pdbx_strand_id
1 'polypeptide(L)' 'MTKGPSAIIDTHNRPSVLVVGAGISGIQAALDLSQMGFYVFLLERGDVVGGLLLRLGRTFPSGDCPT' A
#
# COMPACT_ATOMS: atom_id res chain seq x y z
N MET A 1 -7.31 -15.11 -17.23
CA MET A 1 -6.54 -15.10 -15.96
C MET A 1 -5.58 -13.93 -16.09
N THR A 2 -5.74 -12.75 -15.48
CA THR A 2 -6.13 -12.41 -14.11
C THR A 2 -7.14 -11.26 -14.12
N LYS A 3 -8.29 -11.44 -13.46
CA LYS A 3 -9.17 -10.30 -13.11
C LYS A 3 -8.43 -9.48 -12.06
N GLY A 4 -7.86 -8.34 -12.44
CA GLY A 4 -7.34 -7.38 -11.45
C GLY A 4 -8.51 -6.85 -10.61
N PRO A 5 -8.39 -6.78 -9.27
CA PRO A 5 -9.50 -6.42 -8.39
C PRO A 5 -9.78 -4.91 -8.34
N SER A 6 -9.34 -4.13 -9.33
CA SER A 6 -9.62 -2.68 -9.44
C SER A 6 -11.05 -2.43 -9.92
N ALA A 7 -12.01 -3.06 -9.25
CA ALA A 7 -13.39 -2.63 -9.30
C ALA A 7 -13.43 -1.21 -8.76
N ILE A 8 -13.89 -0.30 -9.60
CA ILE A 8 -14.54 0.95 -9.22
C ILE A 8 -15.62 0.57 -8.19
N ILE A 9 -15.25 0.57 -6.91
CA ILE A 9 -16.12 0.10 -5.84
C ILE A 9 -17.03 1.24 -5.42
N ASP A 10 -18.29 1.06 -5.76
CA ASP A 10 -19.42 1.91 -5.43
C ASP A 10 -19.37 2.34 -3.94
N THR A 11 -19.15 3.63 -3.70
CA THR A 11 -19.01 4.26 -2.37
C THR A 11 -20.33 4.34 -1.61
N HIS A 12 -21.43 3.83 -2.17
CA HIS A 12 -22.78 4.03 -1.66
C HIS A 12 -23.04 3.33 -0.30
N ASN A 13 -22.26 2.34 0.14
CA ASN A 13 -22.52 1.67 1.43
C ASN A 13 -21.32 0.88 2.03
N ARG A 14 -20.07 1.25 1.74
CA ARG A 14 -18.90 0.51 2.23
C ARG A 14 -18.05 1.37 3.17
N PRO A 15 -17.64 0.84 4.34
CA PRO A 15 -16.71 1.53 5.22
C PRO A 15 -15.40 1.83 4.47
N SER A 16 -15.03 3.11 4.45
CA SER A 16 -13.85 3.61 3.77
C SER A 16 -12.76 3.93 4.80
N VAL A 17 -11.51 3.58 4.51
CA VAL A 17 -10.36 3.75 5.38
C VAL A 17 -9.28 4.54 4.64
N LEU A 18 -8.68 5.52 5.31
CA LEU A 18 -7.57 6.31 4.80
C LEU A 18 -6.29 5.92 5.55
N VAL A 19 -5.29 5.42 4.83
CA VAL A 19 -3.95 5.11 5.33
C VAL A 19 -3.02 6.23 4.91
N VAL A 20 -2.39 6.90 5.87
CA VAL A 20 -1.42 7.98 5.65
C VAL A 20 -0.01 7.44 5.88
N GLY A 21 0.83 7.54 4.86
CA GLY A 21 2.20 7.01 4.85
C GLY A 21 2.27 5.63 4.20
N ALA A 22 2.87 5.57 3.02
CA ALA A 22 3.08 4.37 2.22
C ALA A 22 4.52 3.83 2.37
N GLY A 23 4.95 3.67 3.62
CA GLY A 23 6.08 2.80 3.95
C GLY A 23 5.68 1.33 3.87
N ILE A 24 6.62 0.43 4.17
CA ILE A 24 6.38 -1.03 4.19
C ILE A 24 5.16 -1.42 5.05
N SER A 25 4.97 -0.77 6.19
CA SER A 25 3.85 -1.00 7.10
C SER A 25 2.53 -0.47 6.56
N GLY A 26 2.53 0.70 5.93
CA GLY A 26 1.32 1.31 5.37
C GLY A 26 0.80 0.55 4.16
N ILE A 27 1.70 0.06 3.30
CA ILE A 27 1.34 -0.79 2.16
C ILE A 27 0.74 -2.11 2.65
N GLN A 28 1.36 -2.75 3.65
CA GLN A 28 0.81 -4.00 4.21
C GLN A 28 -0.55 -3.78 4.87
N ALA A 29 -0.70 -2.72 5.68
CA ALA A 29 -1.97 -2.38 6.29
C ALA A 29 -3.07 -2.12 5.25
N ALA A 30 -2.73 -1.43 4.15
CA ALA A 30 -3.68 -1.18 3.07
C ALA A 30 -4.08 -2.47 2.32
N LEU A 31 -3.13 -3.38 2.11
CA LEU A 31 -3.39 -4.70 1.52
C LEU A 31 -4.31 -5.55 2.41
N ASP A 32 -4.07 -5.58 3.72
CA ASP A 32 -4.87 -6.36 4.67
C ASP A 32 -6.31 -5.82 4.72
N LEU A 33 -6.47 -4.49 4.78
CA LEU A 33 -7.78 -3.83 4.76
C LEU A 33 -8.53 -4.04 3.43
N SER A 34 -7.80 -4.02 2.31
CA SER A 34 -8.40 -4.30 0.99
C SER A 34 -8.87 -5.75 0.89
N GLN A 35 -8.10 -6.71 1.43
CA GLN A 35 -8.49 -8.12 1.49
C GLN A 35 -9.71 -8.37 2.39
N MET A 36 -9.87 -7.56 3.44
CA MET A 36 -11.07 -7.59 4.31
C MET A 36 -12.32 -6.95 3.66
N GLY A 37 -12.19 -6.37 2.45
CA GLY A 37 -13.31 -5.79 1.71
C GLY A 37 -13.61 -4.33 2.04
N PHE A 38 -12.70 -3.62 2.70
CA PHE A 38 -12.79 -2.18 2.91
C PHE A 38 -12.34 -1.41 1.67
N TYR A 39 -12.89 -0.20 1.49
CA TYR A 39 -12.35 0.72 0.50
C TYR A 39 -11.18 1.47 1.11
N VAL A 40 -9.97 1.26 0.60
CA VAL A 40 -8.75 1.83 1.19
C VAL A 40 -8.15 2.89 0.28
N PHE A 41 -7.94 4.08 0.84
CA PHE A 41 -7.13 5.13 0.25
C PHE A 41 -5.75 5.11 0.88
N LEU A 42 -4.70 5.07 0.05
CA LEU A 42 -3.31 5.16 0.51
C LEU A 42 -2.74 6.50 0.07
N LEU A 43 -2.31 7.31 1.03
CA LEU A 43 -1.84 8.68 0.81
C LEU A 43 -0.38 8.78 1.27
N GLU A 44 0.52 9.09 0.33
CA GLU A 44 1.94 9.28 0.58
C GLU A 44 2.33 10.72 0.26
N ARG A 45 3.26 11.29 1.04
CA ARG A 45 3.73 12.66 0.84
C ARG A 45 4.79 12.73 -0.26
N GLY A 46 5.64 11.71 -0.37
CA GLY A 46 6.70 11.63 -1.36
C GLY A 46 6.21 11.16 -2.73
N ASP A 47 7.05 11.36 -3.75
CA ASP A 47 6.78 10.92 -5.13
C ASP A 47 6.84 9.39 -5.29
N VAL A 48 7.38 8.68 -4.29
CA VAL A 48 7.66 7.24 -4.33
C VAL A 48 7.15 6.52 -3.09
N VAL A 49 6.48 5.40 -3.34
CA VAL A 49 5.97 4.44 -2.36
C VAL A 49 7.12 3.57 -1.84
N GLY A 50 7.26 3.40 -0.53
CA GLY A 50 8.34 2.62 0.09
C GLY A 50 9.02 3.35 1.26
N GLY A 51 8.78 4.65 1.44
CA GLY A 51 9.23 5.41 2.60
C GLY A 51 10.75 5.38 2.81
N LEU A 52 11.20 5.15 4.05
CA LEU A 52 12.63 5.08 4.40
C LEU A 52 13.37 3.94 3.68
N LEU A 53 12.66 2.90 3.27
CA LEU A 53 13.26 1.71 2.65
C LEU A 53 13.97 2.08 1.34
N LEU A 54 13.43 3.04 0.57
CA LEU A 54 14.06 3.56 -0.65
C LEU A 54 15.33 4.38 -0.39
N ARG A 55 15.50 4.89 0.83
CA ARG A 55 16.74 5.58 1.26
C ARG A 55 17.80 4.59 1.73
N LEU A 56 17.45 3.31 1.90
CA LEU A 56 18.35 2.26 2.34
C LEU A 56 18.92 1.54 1.12
N GLY A 57 20.17 1.84 0.74
CA GLY A 57 20.79 1.25 -0.46
C GLY A 57 20.99 -0.28 -0.40
N ARG A 58 20.89 -0.89 0.79
CA ARG A 58 20.94 -2.33 1.03
C ARG A 58 20.07 -2.66 2.23
N THR A 59 19.16 -3.62 2.10
CA THR A 59 18.45 -4.19 3.25
C THR A 59 19.29 -5.30 3.85
N PHE A 60 19.65 -5.17 5.13
CA PHE A 60 20.32 -6.23 5.87
C PHE A 60 19.25 -7.27 6.26
N PRO A 61 19.38 -8.60 6.03
CA PRO A 61 20.57 -9.39 5.71
C PRO A 61 20.67 -9.93 4.26
N SER A 62 19.67 -9.75 3.41
CA SER A 62 19.64 -10.32 2.05
C SER A 62 20.34 -9.46 1.00
N GLY A 63 20.59 -8.18 1.29
CA GLY A 63 21.35 -7.29 0.42
C GLY A 63 20.58 -6.84 -0.82
N ASP A 64 19.28 -7.07 -0.90
CA ASP A 64 18.48 -6.67 -2.05
C ASP A 64 18.40 -5.15 -2.16
N CYS A 65 18.57 -4.63 -3.38
CA CYS A 65 18.35 -3.23 -3.67
C CYS A 65 16.84 -2.98 -3.70
N PRO A 66 16.31 -2.01 -2.93
CA PRO A 66 14.91 -1.62 -3.03
C PRO A 66 14.71 -0.85 -4.34
N THR A 67 14.17 -1.52 -5.35
CA THR A 67 13.73 -0.95 -6.63
C THR A 67 12.40 -0.22 -6.49
#